data_AF-A0A2S2R137-F1
#
_entry.id   AF-A0A2S2R137-F1
#
_cell.length_a   1.000
_cell.length_b   1.000
_cell.length_c   1.000
_cell.angle_alpha   90.00
_cell.angle_beta   90.00
_cell.angle_gamma   90.00
#
_symmetry.space_group_name_H-M   'P 1'
#
loop_
_entity.id
_entity.type
_entity.pdbx_description
1 polymer ?
#
loop_
_entity_poly.entity_id
_entity_poly.type
_entity_poly.pdbx_seq_one_letter_code
_entity_poly.pdbx_strand_id
1 'polypeptide(L)'
;MKYKAFAESEKTMITIAEFLNSQLSKKELDNTKLKVLFMQILKICLWGNRFDLSLNIGKSKNITEDPLEAIASLDKYILADNSEETWNFLNKSNNKNPKIIDIIMDNSAYELFTDLCLADYFVTYGLADVVVFHGKSIPWFVSDVTKPDFDNFLNRLQNECSSKSLQDIGKKWNSYYKTGKFVIECEDFWTLPHCYSAMATENSELYNKLSCSQLIIFKGDLNYRKLIGDINWLPSTTFKDALCGFQPTAILALRILKCDCICGLNLDYENKISENDKDNSDYLSSTNYWQTNGKYAVVHFSK
;
A
#
# COMPACT_ATOMS: atom_id res chain seq x y z
N MET A 1 3.78 -18.70 -9.95
CA MET A 1 3.82 -17.28 -10.36
C MET A 1 4.45 -16.41 -9.27
N LYS A 2 3.85 -16.34 -8.07
CA LYS A 2 4.35 -15.55 -6.92
C LYS A 2 5.83 -15.77 -6.55
N TYR A 3 6.27 -17.04 -6.53
CA TYR A 3 7.68 -17.38 -6.25
C TYR A 3 8.66 -16.77 -7.26
N LYS A 4 8.29 -16.80 -8.55
CA LYS A 4 9.07 -16.22 -9.65
C LYS A 4 9.08 -14.70 -9.56
N ALA A 5 7.93 -14.08 -9.30
CA ALA A 5 7.83 -12.63 -9.11
C ALA A 5 8.74 -12.13 -7.97
N PHE A 6 8.82 -12.85 -6.85
CA PHE A 6 9.79 -12.53 -5.78
C PHE A 6 11.23 -12.51 -6.29
N ALA A 7 11.64 -13.54 -7.03
CA ALA A 7 13.01 -13.66 -7.52
C ALA A 7 13.35 -12.56 -8.55
N GLU A 8 12.39 -12.19 -9.39
CA GLU A 8 12.54 -11.09 -10.36
C GLU A 8 12.72 -9.74 -9.66
N SER A 9 12.07 -9.54 -8.51
CA SER A 9 12.14 -8.30 -7.74
C SER A 9 13.27 -8.23 -6.72
N GLU A 10 14.11 -9.28 -6.57
CA GLU A 10 15.13 -9.32 -5.50
C GLU A 10 16.10 -8.14 -5.59
N LYS A 11 16.59 -7.81 -6.79
CA LYS A 11 17.51 -6.68 -6.99
C LYS A 11 16.91 -5.36 -6.49
N THR A 12 15.63 -5.15 -6.78
CA THR A 12 14.90 -3.97 -6.34
C THR A 12 14.71 -3.94 -4.82
N MET A 13 14.32 -5.08 -4.25
CA MET A 13 14.17 -5.21 -2.80
C MET A 13 15.49 -4.93 -2.07
N ILE A 14 16.64 -5.31 -2.64
CA ILE A 14 17.96 -5.01 -2.06
C ILE A 14 18.17 -3.50 -1.89
N THR A 15 17.92 -2.70 -2.93
CA THR A 15 18.16 -1.25 -2.85
C THR A 15 17.25 -0.58 -1.83
N ILE A 16 15.98 -0.99 -1.77
CA ILE A 16 15.04 -0.49 -0.75
C ILE A 16 15.45 -0.98 0.65
N ALA A 17 15.95 -2.20 0.79
CA ALA A 17 16.43 -2.73 2.06
C ALA A 17 17.65 -1.97 2.57
N GLU A 18 18.59 -1.62 1.70
CA GLU A 18 19.75 -0.78 2.03
C GLU A 18 19.31 0.61 2.50
N PHE A 19 18.37 1.21 1.77
CA PHE A 19 17.74 2.47 2.18
C PHE A 19 17.12 2.36 3.58
N LEU A 20 16.26 1.36 3.82
CA LEU A 20 15.58 1.18 5.11
C LEU A 20 16.56 0.93 6.26
N ASN A 21 17.56 0.07 6.08
CA ASN A 21 18.57 -0.17 7.09
C ASN A 21 19.35 1.12 7.44
N SER A 22 19.62 1.97 6.45
CA SER A 22 20.29 3.26 6.66
C SER A 22 19.43 4.28 7.43
N GLN A 23 18.10 4.26 7.23
CA GLN A 23 17.20 5.22 7.86
C GLN A 23 16.70 4.74 9.22
N LEU A 24 16.29 3.47 9.33
CA LEU A 24 15.68 2.86 10.53
C LEU A 24 16.68 2.49 11.62
N SER A 25 17.99 2.58 11.35
CA SER A 25 19.04 2.47 12.39
C SER A 25 19.17 3.73 13.24
N LYS A 26 18.55 4.85 12.82
CA LYS A 26 18.58 6.13 13.54
C LYS A 26 17.59 6.09 14.70
N LYS A 27 18.10 6.06 15.93
CA LYS A 27 17.29 5.98 17.16
C LYS A 27 16.37 7.19 17.38
N GLU A 28 16.75 8.36 16.89
CA GLU A 28 15.98 9.58 17.04
C GLU A 28 16.00 10.36 15.71
N LEU A 29 14.81 10.57 15.15
CA LEU A 29 14.56 11.49 14.06
C LEU A 29 13.61 12.56 14.58
N ASP A 30 13.91 13.81 14.25
CA ASP A 30 12.93 14.88 14.49
C ASP A 30 11.66 14.64 13.66
N ASN A 31 10.56 15.27 14.10
CA ASN A 31 9.25 15.08 13.51
C ASN A 31 9.20 15.41 12.00
N THR A 32 10.01 16.38 11.56
CA THR A 32 10.09 16.77 10.15
C THR A 32 10.73 15.66 9.32
N LYS A 33 11.83 15.08 9.77
CA LYS A 33 12.48 13.95 9.08
C LYS A 33 11.63 12.69 9.12
N LEU A 34 10.91 12.44 10.21
CA LEU A 34 9.95 11.33 10.29
C LEU A 34 8.85 11.49 9.23
N LYS A 35 8.29 12.69 9.09
CA LYS A 35 7.30 12.99 8.04
C LYS A 35 7.85 12.70 6.64
N VAL A 36 9.06 13.19 6.34
CA VAL A 36 9.69 12.96 5.03
C VAL A 36 9.85 11.46 4.76
N LEU A 37 10.36 10.72 5.74
CA LEU A 37 10.54 9.26 5.62
C LEU A 37 9.21 8.53 5.44
N PHE A 38 8.16 8.95 6.17
CA PHE A 38 6.80 8.42 5.98
C PHE A 38 6.32 8.63 4.55
N MET A 39 6.46 9.83 3.99
CA MET A 39 6.03 10.10 2.61
C MET A 39 6.77 9.22 1.60
N GLN A 40 8.09 9.03 1.79
CA GLN A 40 8.89 8.17 0.91
C GLN A 40 8.44 6.71 0.97
N ILE A 41 8.28 6.15 2.17
CA ILE A 41 7.88 4.75 2.36
C ILE A 41 6.43 4.52 1.93
N LEU A 42 5.54 5.47 2.17
CA LEU A 42 4.15 5.39 1.72
C LEU A 42 4.06 5.33 0.19
N LYS A 43 4.87 6.13 -0.52
CA LYS A 43 4.94 6.10 -1.98
C LYS A 43 5.60 4.82 -2.52
N ILE A 44 6.62 4.30 -1.84
CA ILE A 44 7.17 2.96 -2.12
C ILE A 44 6.04 1.91 -2.05
N CYS A 45 5.21 1.95 -1.00
CA CYS A 45 4.08 1.06 -0.80
C CYS A 45 2.95 1.25 -1.83
N LEU A 46 2.63 2.49 -2.22
CA LEU A 46 1.64 2.81 -3.25
C LEU A 46 2.03 2.22 -4.61
N TRP A 47 3.29 2.40 -5.00
CA TRP A 47 3.78 2.01 -6.32
C TRP A 47 4.27 0.55 -6.39
N GLY A 48 4.20 -0.21 -5.30
CA GLY A 48 4.65 -1.61 -5.22
C GLY A 48 4.01 -2.54 -6.26
N ASN A 49 2.77 -2.27 -6.69
CA ASN A 49 2.07 -3.05 -7.72
C ASN A 49 2.44 -2.66 -9.17
N ARG A 50 3.28 -1.65 -9.37
CA ARG A 50 3.74 -1.21 -10.70
C ARG A 50 5.25 -1.30 -10.86
N PHE A 51 5.99 -1.14 -9.77
CA PHE A 51 7.36 -0.65 -9.85
C PHE A 51 8.37 -1.66 -9.31
N ASP A 52 8.64 -2.72 -10.07
CA ASP A 52 9.91 -3.42 -9.94
C ASP A 52 10.99 -2.54 -10.60
N LEU A 53 11.81 -1.85 -9.80
CA LEU A 53 12.86 -0.92 -10.28
C LEU A 53 13.76 -1.57 -11.34
N SER A 54 13.98 -2.88 -11.24
CA SER A 54 14.74 -3.66 -12.22
C SER A 54 14.12 -3.67 -13.63
N LEU A 55 12.79 -3.62 -13.75
CA LEU A 55 12.07 -3.70 -15.02
C LEU A 55 12.01 -2.36 -15.78
N ASN A 56 12.09 -1.23 -15.07
CA ASN A 56 12.01 0.11 -15.67
C ASN A 56 13.39 0.79 -15.83
N ILE A 57 14.35 0.58 -14.93
CA ILE A 57 15.73 1.08 -15.09
C ILE A 57 16.38 0.49 -16.35
N GLY A 58 16.03 -0.74 -16.73
CA GLY A 58 16.54 -1.40 -17.94
C GLY A 58 15.95 -0.92 -19.27
N LYS A 59 14.84 -0.15 -19.27
CA LYS A 59 14.13 0.26 -20.50
C LYS A 59 14.24 1.73 -20.85
N SER A 60 14.63 2.59 -19.92
CA SER A 60 14.84 4.03 -20.17
C SER A 60 16.26 4.43 -19.82
N LYS A 61 17.01 4.94 -20.80
CA LYS A 61 18.40 5.39 -20.64
C LYS A 61 18.60 6.57 -19.67
N ASN A 62 17.53 7.09 -19.05
CA ASN A 62 17.52 8.33 -18.27
C ASN A 62 16.82 8.22 -16.88
N ILE A 63 16.49 7.03 -16.37
CA ILE A 63 16.01 6.91 -14.98
C ILE A 63 17.23 6.85 -14.05
N THR A 64 17.23 7.70 -13.03
CA THR A 64 18.30 7.81 -12.05
C THR A 64 18.47 6.50 -11.26
N GLU A 65 19.69 6.19 -10.84
CA GLU A 65 20.01 4.95 -10.10
C GLU A 65 19.44 4.92 -8.67
N ASP A 66 18.93 6.07 -8.17
CA ASP A 66 18.31 6.19 -6.85
C ASP A 66 16.80 5.84 -6.92
N PRO A 67 16.36 4.75 -6.25
CA PRO A 67 14.94 4.40 -6.11
C PRO A 67 14.04 5.53 -5.62
N LEU A 68 14.55 6.40 -4.76
CA LEU A 68 13.76 7.47 -4.14
C LEU A 68 13.47 8.58 -5.14
N GLU A 69 14.45 8.91 -6.00
CA GLU A 69 14.24 9.86 -7.10
C GLU A 69 13.30 9.27 -8.15
N ALA A 70 13.45 8.00 -8.47
CA ALA A 70 12.54 7.30 -9.39
C ALA A 70 11.09 7.34 -8.88
N ILE A 71 10.88 7.13 -7.58
CA ILE A 71 9.55 7.20 -6.96
C ILE A 71 9.03 8.64 -6.90
N ALA A 72 9.87 9.61 -6.56
CA ALA A 72 9.49 11.02 -6.57
C ALA A 72 9.04 11.49 -7.96
N SER A 73 9.65 10.95 -9.04
CA SER A 73 9.23 11.25 -10.41
C SER A 73 7.81 10.78 -10.75
N LEU A 74 7.25 9.87 -9.95
CA LEU A 74 5.88 9.34 -10.10
C LEU A 74 4.83 10.20 -9.42
N ASP A 75 5.23 11.19 -8.60
CA ASP A 75 4.29 12.07 -7.88
C ASP A 75 3.29 12.75 -8.81
N LYS A 76 3.74 13.12 -10.01
CA LYS A 76 2.89 13.73 -11.04
C LYS A 76 1.73 12.83 -11.50
N TYR A 77 1.82 11.52 -11.29
CA TYR A 77 0.77 10.55 -11.64
C TYR A 77 -0.19 10.25 -10.48
N ILE A 78 -0.04 10.91 -9.33
CA ILE A 78 -0.98 10.82 -8.21
C ILE A 78 -2.07 11.88 -8.41
N LEU A 79 -3.30 11.45 -8.69
CA LEU A 79 -4.42 12.34 -9.02
C LEU A 79 -5.06 12.97 -7.79
N ALA A 80 -5.07 12.25 -6.67
CA ALA A 80 -5.49 12.71 -5.36
C ALA A 80 -4.50 12.19 -4.30
N ASP A 81 -3.99 13.08 -3.45
CA ASP A 81 -2.96 12.74 -2.47
C ASP A 81 -3.32 13.25 -1.06
N ASN A 82 -3.80 12.36 -0.20
CA ASN A 82 -4.09 12.62 1.21
C ASN A 82 -2.98 12.10 2.16
N SER A 83 -1.76 11.87 1.67
CA SER A 83 -0.64 11.40 2.47
C SER A 83 -0.32 12.34 3.64
N GLU A 84 -0.35 13.65 3.41
CA GLU A 84 -0.11 14.65 4.46
C GLU A 84 -1.19 14.64 5.55
N GLU A 85 -2.46 14.48 5.16
CA GLU A 85 -3.53 14.37 6.15
C GLU A 85 -3.36 13.10 7.01
N THR A 86 -2.99 11.99 6.37
CA THR A 86 -2.72 10.73 7.06
C THR A 86 -1.59 10.87 8.08
N TRP A 87 -0.47 11.50 7.70
CA TRP A 87 0.63 11.80 8.62
C TRP A 87 0.16 12.66 9.79
N ASN A 88 -0.55 13.74 9.52
CA ASN A 88 -1.05 14.66 10.54
C ASN A 88 -2.05 13.98 11.49
N PHE A 89 -2.78 12.96 11.02
CA PHE A 89 -3.65 12.15 11.85
C PHE A 89 -2.85 11.20 12.76
N LEU A 90 -1.91 10.43 12.21
CA LEU A 90 -1.09 9.48 12.97
C LEU A 90 -0.15 10.16 13.97
N ASN A 91 0.35 11.35 13.64
CA ASN A 91 1.28 12.09 14.47
C ASN A 91 0.60 12.82 15.65
N LYS A 92 -0.74 12.83 15.71
CA LYS A 92 -1.46 13.33 16.89
C LYS A 92 -1.45 12.26 17.97
N SER A 93 -1.28 12.69 19.22
CA SER A 93 -1.40 11.78 20.37
C SER A 93 -2.78 11.13 20.35
N ASN A 94 -2.82 9.80 20.20
CA ASN A 94 -4.01 9.00 20.32
C ASN A 94 -3.91 8.18 21.61
N ASN A 95 -5.00 8.11 22.38
CA ASN A 95 -5.06 7.36 23.64
C ASN A 95 -5.29 5.85 23.43
N LYS A 96 -5.35 5.37 22.18
CA LYS A 96 -5.47 3.94 21.88
C LYS A 96 -4.24 3.19 22.38
N ASN A 97 -4.47 2.16 23.19
CA ASN A 97 -3.45 1.26 23.71
C ASN A 97 -4.03 -0.18 23.73
N PRO A 98 -3.47 -1.13 22.96
CA PRO A 98 -2.34 -0.95 22.04
C PRO A 98 -2.71 -0.10 20.82
N LYS A 99 -1.70 0.51 20.19
CA LYS A 99 -1.81 1.18 18.89
C LYS A 99 -1.77 0.13 17.79
N ILE A 100 -2.92 -0.15 17.16
CA ILE A 100 -3.06 -1.15 16.10
C ILE A 100 -3.21 -0.45 14.75
N ILE A 101 -2.45 -0.88 13.74
CA ILE A 101 -2.65 -0.52 12.33
C ILE A 101 -2.94 -1.79 11.54
N ASP A 102 -3.97 -1.75 10.71
CA ASP A 102 -4.36 -2.89 9.88
C ASP A 102 -3.97 -2.61 8.44
N ILE A 103 -3.45 -3.62 7.73
CA ILE A 103 -3.11 -3.55 6.32
C ILE A 103 -3.88 -4.65 5.61
N ILE A 104 -4.88 -4.27 4.83
CA ILE A 104 -5.65 -5.17 3.97
C ILE A 104 -4.85 -5.34 2.68
N MET A 105 -4.16 -6.48 2.57
CA MET A 105 -3.16 -6.72 1.53
C MET A 105 -3.79 -6.98 0.16
N ASP A 106 -3.03 -6.64 -0.88
CA ASP A 106 -3.30 -7.00 -2.28
C ASP A 106 -2.30 -8.09 -2.68
N ASN A 107 -1.27 -7.77 -3.47
CA ASN A 107 -0.39 -8.76 -4.08
C ASN A 107 0.81 -9.18 -3.21
N SER A 108 1.25 -10.40 -3.44
CA SER A 108 2.50 -10.97 -2.92
C SER A 108 3.76 -10.38 -3.60
N ALA A 109 4.93 -10.96 -3.29
CA ALA A 109 6.22 -10.55 -3.83
C ALA A 109 6.57 -9.09 -3.50
N TYR A 110 6.88 -8.26 -4.50
CA TYR A 110 7.37 -6.90 -4.26
C TYR A 110 6.35 -6.00 -3.56
N GLU A 111 5.05 -6.13 -3.85
CA GLU A 111 4.05 -5.31 -3.16
C GLU A 111 4.01 -5.65 -1.66
N LEU A 112 3.93 -6.94 -1.31
CA LEU A 112 4.04 -7.40 0.08
C LEU A 112 5.33 -6.92 0.76
N PHE A 113 6.47 -6.92 0.05
CA PHE A 113 7.70 -6.35 0.57
C PHE A 113 7.51 -4.89 0.99
N THR A 114 6.96 -4.07 0.10
CA THR A 114 6.75 -2.63 0.36
C THR A 114 5.72 -2.36 1.47
N ASP A 115 4.74 -3.25 1.65
CA ASP A 115 3.78 -3.19 2.76
C ASP A 115 4.49 -3.46 4.10
N LEU A 116 5.38 -4.45 4.13
CA LEU A 116 6.20 -4.76 5.31
C LEU A 116 7.20 -3.63 5.63
N CYS A 117 7.72 -2.93 4.62
CA CYS A 117 8.55 -1.73 4.81
C CYS A 117 7.79 -0.63 5.54
N LEU A 118 6.52 -0.39 5.16
CA LEU A 118 5.66 0.59 5.82
C LEU A 118 5.30 0.16 7.24
N ALA A 119 5.01 -1.13 7.45
CA ALA A 119 4.76 -1.68 8.77
C ALA A 119 5.97 -1.56 9.71
N ASP A 120 7.19 -1.79 9.19
CA ASP A 120 8.42 -1.64 9.96
C ASP A 120 8.64 -0.19 10.39
N TYR A 121 8.33 0.77 9.52
CA TYR A 121 8.35 2.18 9.89
C TYR A 121 7.40 2.47 11.06
N PHE A 122 6.17 1.96 11.03
CA PHE A 122 5.21 2.17 12.11
C PHE A 122 5.68 1.59 13.44
N VAL A 123 6.21 0.37 13.43
CA VAL A 123 6.70 -0.30 14.64
C VAL A 123 7.99 0.35 15.16
N THR A 124 8.93 0.67 14.27
CA THR A 124 10.25 1.23 14.63
C THR A 124 10.11 2.60 15.33
N TYR A 125 9.19 3.44 14.87
CA TYR A 125 8.99 4.80 15.42
C TYR A 125 7.80 4.91 16.38
N GLY A 126 7.24 3.79 16.84
CA GLY A 126 6.20 3.79 17.88
C GLY A 126 4.85 4.37 17.46
N LEU A 127 4.58 4.40 16.15
CA LEU A 127 3.28 4.73 15.58
C LEU A 127 2.31 3.55 15.70
N ALA A 128 2.82 2.32 15.74
CA ALA A 128 2.05 1.12 16.04
C ALA A 128 2.80 0.21 17.02
N ASP A 129 2.06 -0.38 17.96
CA ASP A 129 2.53 -1.49 18.79
C ASP A 129 2.37 -2.82 18.04
N VAL A 130 1.29 -2.93 17.26
CA VAL A 130 0.95 -4.09 16.45
C VAL A 130 0.51 -3.65 15.06
N VAL A 131 1.03 -4.31 14.03
CA VAL A 131 0.53 -4.23 12.66
C VAL A 131 -0.11 -5.57 12.29
N VAL A 132 -1.39 -5.52 11.94
CA VAL A 132 -2.18 -6.69 11.53
C VAL A 132 -2.29 -6.70 10.02
N PHE A 133 -1.83 -7.77 9.39
CA PHE A 133 -1.89 -7.99 7.96
C PHE A 133 -3.08 -8.88 7.65
N HIS A 134 -4.02 -8.40 6.85
CA HIS A 134 -5.16 -9.20 6.40
C HIS A 134 -4.91 -9.75 5.00
N GLY A 135 -4.70 -11.06 4.93
CA GLY A 135 -4.57 -11.83 3.69
C GLY A 135 -5.87 -12.48 3.27
N LYS A 136 -5.82 -13.23 2.18
CA LYS A 136 -6.94 -14.00 1.63
C LYS A 136 -6.93 -15.43 2.19
N SER A 137 -8.10 -15.98 2.52
CA SER A 137 -8.23 -17.33 3.07
C SER A 137 -8.01 -18.43 2.04
N ILE A 138 -8.17 -18.10 0.75
CA ILE A 138 -7.96 -18.99 -0.40
C ILE A 138 -7.09 -18.31 -1.47
N PRO A 139 -6.52 -19.05 -2.44
CA PRO A 139 -5.96 -18.45 -3.64
C PRO A 139 -6.99 -17.53 -4.31
N TRP A 140 -6.64 -16.26 -4.43
CA TRP A 140 -7.55 -15.21 -4.87
C TRP A 140 -6.83 -14.29 -5.85
N PHE A 141 -7.52 -13.90 -6.94
CA PHE A 141 -7.02 -12.96 -7.96
C PHE A 141 -5.55 -13.18 -8.40
N VAL A 142 -5.14 -14.46 -8.51
CA VAL A 142 -3.80 -14.92 -8.95
C VAL A 142 -2.66 -14.60 -8.00
N SER A 143 -2.46 -13.32 -7.65
CA SER A 143 -1.29 -12.81 -6.93
C SER A 143 -1.55 -12.40 -5.49
N ASP A 144 -2.81 -12.39 -5.03
CA ASP A 144 -3.15 -11.93 -3.68
C ASP A 144 -2.46 -12.73 -2.57
N VAL A 145 -2.05 -12.05 -1.50
CA VAL A 145 -1.36 -12.66 -0.37
C VAL A 145 -2.28 -13.60 0.42
N THR A 146 -1.88 -14.85 0.57
CA THR A 146 -2.44 -15.79 1.56
C THR A 146 -1.46 -15.97 2.73
N LYS A 147 -1.91 -16.58 3.82
CA LYS A 147 -1.03 -16.87 4.95
C LYS A 147 0.23 -17.69 4.57
N PRO A 148 0.13 -18.78 3.79
CA PRO A 148 1.32 -19.48 3.30
C PRO A 148 2.26 -18.59 2.47
N ASP A 149 1.74 -17.64 1.67
CA ASP A 149 2.59 -16.72 0.90
C ASP A 149 3.39 -15.81 1.83
N PHE A 150 2.76 -15.26 2.88
CA PHE A 150 3.40 -14.39 3.86
C PHE A 150 4.47 -15.14 4.67
N ASP A 151 4.14 -16.32 5.20
CA ASP A 151 5.07 -17.15 5.98
C ASP A 151 6.29 -17.54 5.13
N ASN A 152 6.06 -17.98 3.89
CA ASN A 152 7.14 -18.29 2.96
C ASN A 152 7.96 -17.04 2.63
N PHE A 153 7.32 -15.90 2.37
CA PHE A 153 8.01 -14.65 2.04
C PHE A 153 9.01 -14.23 3.14
N LEU A 154 8.59 -14.25 4.40
CA LEU A 154 9.47 -13.97 5.54
C LEU A 154 10.62 -14.98 5.67
N ASN A 155 10.34 -16.28 5.47
CA ASN A 155 11.38 -17.30 5.49
C ASN A 155 12.44 -17.08 4.40
N ARG A 156 12.00 -16.74 3.19
CA ARG A 156 12.88 -16.49 2.03
C ARG A 156 13.79 -15.29 2.25
N LEU A 157 13.24 -14.17 2.72
CA LEU A 157 14.04 -12.98 3.04
C LEU A 157 15.17 -13.30 4.01
N GLN A 158 14.88 -14.08 5.06
CA GLN A 158 15.86 -14.41 6.08
C GLN A 158 16.91 -15.41 5.61
N ASN A 159 16.50 -16.45 4.87
CA ASN A 159 17.30 -17.67 4.70
C ASN A 159 17.76 -17.94 3.26
N GLU A 160 17.10 -17.35 2.25
CA GLU A 160 17.34 -17.67 0.84
C GLU A 160 17.91 -16.50 0.04
N CYS A 161 17.66 -15.25 0.45
CA CYS A 161 18.17 -14.08 -0.25
C CYS A 161 19.70 -13.99 -0.19
N SER A 162 20.30 -13.54 -1.30
CA SER A 162 21.76 -13.43 -1.46
C SER A 162 22.36 -12.22 -0.72
N SER A 163 21.56 -11.16 -0.55
CA SER A 163 22.00 -9.90 0.06
C SER A 163 21.88 -9.92 1.58
N LYS A 164 22.96 -9.46 2.24
CA LYS A 164 22.99 -9.25 3.69
C LYS A 164 21.92 -8.27 4.17
N SER A 165 21.67 -7.20 3.40
CA SER A 165 20.66 -6.19 3.72
C SER A 165 19.25 -6.79 3.78
N LEU A 166 18.91 -7.68 2.85
CA LEU A 166 17.62 -8.39 2.86
C LEU A 166 17.53 -9.41 3.98
N GLN A 167 18.61 -10.16 4.24
CA GLN A 167 18.65 -11.11 5.35
C GLN A 167 18.46 -10.42 6.70
N ASP A 168 19.05 -9.24 6.90
CA ASP A 168 18.96 -8.52 8.18
C ASP A 168 17.54 -7.95 8.40
N ILE A 169 16.90 -7.43 7.35
CA ILE A 169 15.47 -7.07 7.38
C ILE A 169 14.60 -8.31 7.63
N GLY A 170 14.87 -9.41 6.93
CA GLY A 170 14.16 -10.68 7.10
C GLY A 170 14.23 -11.19 8.54
N LYS A 171 15.39 -11.12 9.20
CA LYS A 171 15.55 -11.47 10.63
C LYS A 171 14.73 -10.55 11.53
N LYS A 172 14.77 -9.24 11.27
CA LYS A 172 14.01 -8.24 12.04
C LYS A 172 12.51 -8.51 11.95
N TRP A 173 11.97 -8.69 10.74
CA TRP A 173 10.55 -8.92 10.53
C TRP A 173 10.10 -10.30 11.04
N ASN A 174 10.92 -11.34 10.92
CA ASN A 174 10.64 -12.63 11.58
C ASN A 174 10.58 -12.48 13.11
N SER A 175 11.41 -11.62 13.70
CA SER A 175 11.34 -11.32 15.13
C SER A 175 10.03 -10.60 15.49
N TYR A 176 9.62 -9.59 14.71
CA TYR A 176 8.32 -8.93 14.88
C TYR A 176 7.15 -9.91 14.78
N TYR A 177 7.21 -10.82 13.82
CA TYR A 177 6.19 -11.84 13.63
C TYR A 177 6.12 -12.80 14.83
N LYS A 178 7.27 -13.30 15.31
CA LYS A 178 7.34 -14.19 16.49
C LYS A 178 6.94 -13.50 17.80
N THR A 179 7.14 -12.19 17.91
CA THR A 179 6.83 -11.40 19.12
C THR A 179 5.43 -10.77 19.07
N GLY A 180 4.64 -11.02 18.03
CA GLY A 180 3.27 -10.51 17.90
C GLY A 180 3.18 -9.03 17.52
N LYS A 181 4.30 -8.39 17.11
CA LYS A 181 4.28 -7.03 16.55
C LYS A 181 3.77 -7.01 15.12
N PHE A 182 4.07 -8.06 14.35
CA PHE A 182 3.42 -8.35 13.08
C PHE A 182 2.50 -9.55 13.29
N VAL A 183 1.25 -9.46 12.84
CA VAL A 183 0.26 -10.53 12.94
C VAL A 183 -0.36 -10.72 11.56
N ILE A 184 -0.59 -11.96 11.13
CA ILE A 184 -1.34 -12.23 9.90
C ILE A 184 -2.66 -12.92 10.20
N GLU A 185 -3.73 -12.41 9.61
CA GLU A 185 -5.08 -12.92 9.72
C GLU A 185 -5.67 -13.06 8.31
N CYS A 186 -6.53 -14.05 8.10
CA CYS A 186 -7.08 -14.36 6.77
C CYS A 186 -8.56 -14.71 6.93
N GLU A 187 -9.37 -13.72 7.30
CA GLU A 187 -10.82 -13.90 7.43
C GLU A 187 -11.49 -14.14 6.07
N ASP A 188 -12.50 -15.02 6.04
CA ASP A 188 -13.18 -15.39 4.79
C ASP A 188 -13.85 -14.20 4.09
N PHE A 189 -14.27 -13.19 4.86
CA PHE A 189 -14.93 -11.99 4.35
C PHE A 189 -14.14 -11.31 3.22
N TRP A 190 -12.81 -11.31 3.29
CA TRP A 190 -11.94 -10.72 2.25
C TRP A 190 -12.12 -11.39 0.88
N THR A 191 -12.53 -12.65 0.87
CA THR A 191 -12.78 -13.49 -0.32
C THR A 191 -14.25 -13.71 -0.63
N LEU A 192 -15.17 -13.11 0.13
CA LEU A 192 -16.59 -13.06 -0.22
C LEU A 192 -16.88 -11.98 -1.28
N PRO A 193 -18.00 -12.04 -2.01
CA PRO A 193 -18.33 -11.04 -3.04
C PRO A 193 -18.82 -9.70 -2.45
N HIS A 194 -18.99 -9.60 -1.13
CA HIS A 194 -19.53 -8.41 -0.48
C HIS A 194 -18.61 -7.19 -0.64
N CYS A 195 -19.25 -6.03 -0.82
CA CYS A 195 -18.61 -4.73 -0.62
C CYS A 195 -18.40 -4.49 0.88
N TYR A 196 -17.46 -3.63 1.23
CA TYR A 196 -17.10 -3.41 2.63
C TYR A 196 -18.20 -2.70 3.43
N SER A 197 -19.07 -1.93 2.77
CA SER A 197 -20.27 -1.36 3.39
C SER A 197 -21.22 -2.41 4.00
N ALA A 198 -21.21 -3.65 3.53
CA ALA A 198 -22.00 -4.74 4.10
C ALA A 198 -21.31 -5.42 5.30
N MET A 199 -20.05 -5.10 5.63
CA MET A 199 -19.31 -5.81 6.67
C MET A 199 -19.98 -5.71 8.05
N ALA A 200 -20.55 -4.56 8.39
CA ALA A 200 -21.22 -4.38 9.67
C ALA A 200 -22.42 -5.33 9.87
N THR A 201 -23.09 -5.74 8.78
CA THR A 201 -24.23 -6.68 8.83
C THR A 201 -23.79 -8.12 8.62
N GLU A 202 -22.93 -8.38 7.63
CA GLU A 202 -22.52 -9.74 7.23
C GLU A 202 -21.41 -10.33 8.13
N ASN A 203 -20.57 -9.47 8.73
CA ASN A 203 -19.50 -9.89 9.64
C ASN A 203 -19.22 -8.80 10.68
N SER A 204 -20.18 -8.61 11.60
CA SER A 204 -20.09 -7.62 12.67
C SER A 204 -18.88 -7.83 13.58
N GLU A 205 -18.42 -9.07 13.76
CA GLU A 205 -17.21 -9.38 14.55
C GLU A 205 -15.97 -8.75 13.92
N LEU A 206 -15.75 -8.94 12.61
CA LEU A 206 -14.64 -8.32 11.89
C LEU A 206 -14.75 -6.80 11.88
N TYR A 207 -15.95 -6.24 11.67
CA TYR A 207 -16.15 -4.79 11.72
C TYR A 207 -15.77 -4.21 13.09
N ASN A 208 -16.22 -4.85 14.18
CA ASN A 208 -15.91 -4.43 15.55
C ASN A 208 -14.41 -4.54 15.84
N LYS A 209 -13.77 -5.61 15.37
CA LYS A 209 -12.32 -5.78 15.48
C LYS A 209 -11.56 -4.65 14.80
N LEU A 210 -11.91 -4.33 13.55
CA LEU A 210 -11.31 -3.23 12.80
C LEU A 210 -11.56 -1.84 13.43
N SER A 211 -12.66 -1.67 14.19
CA SER A 211 -12.93 -0.42 14.90
C SER A 211 -11.94 -0.11 16.04
N CYS A 212 -11.30 -1.15 16.58
CA CYS A 212 -10.26 -1.02 17.59
C CYS A 212 -8.98 -0.38 17.03
N SER A 213 -8.75 -0.46 15.72
CA SER A 213 -7.55 0.02 15.04
C SER A 213 -7.51 1.53 14.92
N GLN A 214 -6.32 2.13 14.93
CA GLN A 214 -6.19 3.57 14.72
C GLN A 214 -6.30 3.94 13.24
N LEU A 215 -5.86 3.05 12.35
CA LEU A 215 -5.83 3.22 10.90
C LEU A 215 -5.96 1.86 10.24
N ILE A 216 -6.74 1.80 9.16
CA ILE A 216 -6.79 0.66 8.25
C ILE A 216 -6.29 1.11 6.88
N ILE A 217 -5.29 0.43 6.36
CA ILE A 217 -4.68 0.69 5.06
C ILE A 217 -5.17 -0.37 4.07
N PHE A 218 -5.88 0.06 3.03
CA PHE A 218 -6.34 -0.81 1.94
C PHE A 218 -5.39 -0.70 0.75
N LYS A 219 -4.79 -1.81 0.35
CA LYS A 219 -3.88 -1.86 -0.81
C LYS A 219 -4.61 -2.24 -2.09
N GLY A 220 -4.27 -1.58 -3.20
CA GLY A 220 -4.59 -2.07 -4.53
C GLY A 220 -6.03 -1.83 -5.00
N ASP A 221 -6.27 -2.26 -6.25
CA ASP A 221 -7.48 -1.89 -7.01
C ASP A 221 -8.72 -2.64 -6.53
N LEU A 222 -8.63 -3.94 -6.22
CA LEU A 222 -9.77 -4.73 -5.76
C LEU A 222 -10.30 -4.26 -4.41
N ASN A 223 -9.41 -3.98 -3.45
CA ASN A 223 -9.80 -3.42 -2.16
C ASN A 223 -10.49 -2.06 -2.33
N TYR A 224 -9.96 -1.21 -3.22
CA TYR A 224 -10.60 0.08 -3.51
C TYR A 224 -12.00 -0.09 -4.11
N ARG A 225 -12.17 -0.98 -5.09
CA ARG A 225 -13.49 -1.30 -5.66
C ARG A 225 -14.46 -1.75 -4.58
N LYS A 226 -14.06 -2.67 -3.70
CA LYS A 226 -14.90 -3.11 -2.57
C LYS A 226 -15.21 -2.01 -1.54
N LEU A 227 -14.29 -1.06 -1.33
CA LEU A 227 -14.53 0.12 -0.49
C LEU A 227 -15.64 1.00 -1.05
N ILE A 228 -15.60 1.27 -2.36
CA ILE A 228 -16.52 2.20 -3.03
C ILE A 228 -17.73 1.52 -3.69
N GLY A 229 -17.96 0.23 -3.39
CA GLY A 229 -19.10 -0.53 -3.91
C GLY A 229 -19.00 -0.96 -5.38
N ASP A 230 -17.85 -0.78 -6.03
CA ASP A 230 -17.64 -0.97 -7.47
C ASP A 230 -18.65 -0.18 -8.33
N ILE A 231 -19.02 1.01 -7.84
CA ILE A 231 -19.98 1.91 -8.47
C ILE A 231 -19.24 2.95 -9.32
N ASN A 232 -19.84 3.30 -10.48
CA ASN A 232 -19.38 4.39 -11.32
C ASN A 232 -19.80 5.75 -10.73
N TRP A 233 -19.12 6.16 -9.67
CA TRP A 233 -19.32 7.47 -9.03
C TRP A 233 -18.90 8.60 -9.97
N LEU A 234 -19.51 9.78 -9.79
CA LEU A 234 -18.92 11.00 -10.35
C LEU A 234 -17.51 11.15 -9.75
N PRO A 235 -16.46 11.42 -10.55
CA PRO A 235 -15.09 11.53 -10.03
C PRO A 235 -14.93 12.54 -8.88
N SER A 236 -15.78 13.57 -8.82
CA SER A 236 -15.82 14.57 -7.76
C SER A 236 -16.56 14.16 -6.48
N THR A 237 -17.27 13.02 -6.48
CA THR A 237 -17.91 12.46 -5.27
C THR A 237 -16.86 12.27 -4.19
N THR A 238 -17.11 12.70 -2.96
CA THR A 238 -16.08 12.59 -1.92
C THR A 238 -15.79 11.12 -1.60
N PHE A 239 -14.56 10.81 -1.19
CA PHE A 239 -14.21 9.45 -0.78
C PHE A 239 -15.08 8.97 0.38
N LYS A 240 -15.40 9.87 1.33
CA LYS A 240 -16.28 9.58 2.46
C LYS A 240 -17.69 9.16 2.04
N ASP A 241 -18.28 9.83 1.05
CA ASP A 241 -19.61 9.45 0.53
C ASP A 241 -19.53 8.13 -0.24
N ALA A 242 -18.47 7.93 -1.03
CA ALA A 242 -18.26 6.71 -1.82
C ALA A 242 -18.06 5.46 -0.94
N LEU A 243 -17.57 5.60 0.30
CA LEU A 243 -17.47 4.50 1.27
C LEU A 243 -18.83 3.91 1.69
N CYS A 244 -19.95 4.55 1.35
CA CYS A 244 -21.29 4.03 1.63
C CYS A 244 -21.52 3.63 3.10
N GLY A 245 -20.99 4.42 4.04
CA GLY A 245 -21.11 4.15 5.48
C GLY A 245 -20.06 3.18 6.06
N PHE A 246 -19.16 2.62 5.26
CA PHE A 246 -18.04 1.83 5.78
C PHE A 246 -16.97 2.70 6.42
N GLN A 247 -17.08 2.93 7.74
CA GLN A 247 -16.11 3.71 8.51
C GLN A 247 -15.89 3.13 9.92
N PRO A 248 -15.33 1.90 10.06
CA PRO A 248 -15.03 1.33 11.38
C PRO A 248 -14.03 2.18 12.20
N THR A 249 -13.07 2.82 11.52
CA THR A 249 -12.08 3.76 12.07
C THR A 249 -11.51 4.60 10.91
N ALA A 250 -10.38 5.30 11.08
CA ALA A 250 -9.72 5.98 9.97
C ALA A 250 -9.26 4.99 8.88
N ILE A 251 -9.46 5.36 7.61
CA ILE A 251 -9.19 4.55 6.43
C ILE A 251 -8.20 5.30 5.54
N LEU A 252 -7.19 4.58 5.07
CA LEU A 252 -6.29 5.00 4.00
C LEU A 252 -6.38 4.00 2.85
N ALA A 253 -6.67 4.46 1.64
CA ALA A 253 -6.64 3.63 0.45
C ALA A 253 -5.45 4.03 -0.44
N LEU A 254 -4.59 3.05 -0.74
CA LEU A 254 -3.42 3.20 -1.61
C LEU A 254 -3.68 2.42 -2.89
N ARG A 255 -4.05 3.12 -3.97
CA ARG A 255 -4.57 2.48 -5.17
C ARG A 255 -3.87 2.99 -6.43
N ILE A 256 -3.32 2.06 -7.21
CA ILE A 256 -3.05 2.26 -8.63
C ILE A 256 -4.32 1.93 -9.43
N LEU A 257 -4.69 2.80 -10.36
CA LEU A 257 -5.94 2.70 -11.11
C LEU A 257 -5.87 1.59 -12.16
N LYS A 258 -6.68 0.55 -11.99
CA LYS A 258 -6.81 -0.59 -12.92
C LYS A 258 -8.27 -0.91 -13.26
N CYS A 259 -9.19 0.01 -12.98
CA CYS A 259 -10.63 -0.12 -13.18
C CYS A 259 -11.29 1.27 -13.29
N ASP A 260 -12.40 1.35 -14.04
CA ASP A 260 -13.15 2.58 -14.32
C ASP A 260 -13.73 3.29 -13.09
N CYS A 261 -13.95 2.57 -11.98
CA CYS A 261 -14.52 3.16 -10.77
C CYS A 261 -13.53 4.13 -10.11
N ILE A 262 -13.92 5.38 -9.83
CA ILE A 262 -13.08 6.38 -9.16
C ILE A 262 -13.95 7.38 -8.39
N CYS A 263 -13.38 8.03 -7.38
CA CYS A 263 -14.01 9.15 -6.68
C CYS A 263 -12.92 10.09 -6.13
N GLY A 264 -13.31 11.14 -5.42
CA GLY A 264 -12.44 12.00 -4.64
C GLY A 264 -11.36 12.73 -5.46
N LEU A 265 -11.62 13.01 -6.73
CA LEU A 265 -10.73 13.79 -7.59
C LEU A 265 -11.08 15.28 -7.52
N ASN A 266 -10.04 16.13 -7.60
CA ASN A 266 -10.24 17.56 -7.76
C ASN A 266 -10.73 17.88 -9.18
N LEU A 267 -11.34 19.04 -9.40
CA LEU A 267 -11.85 19.44 -10.73
C LEU A 267 -10.76 19.57 -11.81
N ASP A 268 -9.48 19.66 -11.41
CA ASP A 268 -8.33 19.84 -12.29
C ASP A 268 -7.68 18.51 -12.74
N TYR A 269 -8.25 17.36 -12.37
CA TYR A 269 -7.66 16.05 -12.65
C TYR A 269 -7.45 15.79 -14.15
N GLU A 270 -8.38 16.25 -15.01
CA GLU A 270 -8.29 16.10 -16.47
C GLU A 270 -7.12 16.88 -17.05
N ASN A 271 -6.83 18.08 -16.51
CA ASN A 271 -5.68 18.87 -16.95
C ASN A 271 -4.38 18.16 -16.57
N LYS A 272 -4.28 17.62 -15.34
CA LYS A 272 -3.11 16.82 -14.91
C LYS A 272 -2.88 15.61 -15.81
N ILE A 273 -3.95 14.90 -16.17
CA ILE A 273 -3.86 13.74 -17.09
C ILE A 273 -3.39 14.22 -18.47
N SER A 274 -4.05 15.25 -19.00
CA SER A 274 -3.73 15.82 -20.30
C SER A 274 -2.27 16.26 -20.38
N GLU A 275 -1.74 16.91 -19.34
CA GLU A 275 -0.33 17.31 -19.22
C GLU A 275 0.64 16.14 -19.17
N ASN A 276 0.30 15.08 -18.44
CA ASN A 276 1.13 13.89 -18.27
C ASN A 276 1.12 12.95 -19.49
N ASP A 277 0.13 13.08 -20.37
CA ASP A 277 -0.07 12.25 -21.56
C ASP A 277 0.15 12.99 -22.89
N LYS A 278 0.59 14.27 -22.88
CA LYS A 278 0.77 15.10 -24.09
C LYS A 278 1.62 14.44 -25.18
N ASP A 279 2.61 13.65 -24.80
CA ASP A 279 3.57 13.03 -25.73
C ASP A 279 3.17 11.61 -26.18
N ASN A 280 2.00 11.11 -25.77
CA ASN A 280 1.59 9.72 -25.97
C ASN A 280 0.55 9.61 -27.09
N SER A 281 1.01 9.37 -28.32
CA SER A 281 0.15 9.32 -29.53
C SER A 281 -0.92 8.22 -29.50
N ASP A 282 -0.73 7.18 -28.69
CA ASP A 282 -1.63 6.01 -28.60
C ASP A 282 -2.82 6.23 -27.65
N TYR A 283 -2.85 7.36 -26.92
CA TYR A 283 -3.83 7.61 -25.86
C TYR A 283 -5.20 8.08 -26.35
N LEU A 284 -5.29 8.52 -27.61
CA LEU A 284 -6.39 9.33 -28.15
C LEU A 284 -7.65 8.57 -28.58
N SER A 285 -7.82 7.28 -28.26
CA SER A 285 -8.97 6.48 -28.74
C SER A 285 -10.00 6.06 -27.70
N SER A 286 -9.77 6.26 -26.39
CA SER A 286 -10.84 6.08 -25.40
C SER A 286 -10.71 7.06 -24.23
N THR A 287 -11.83 7.71 -23.88
CA THR A 287 -11.89 8.80 -22.90
C THR A 287 -11.53 8.37 -21.47
N ASN A 288 -11.47 7.06 -21.20
CA ASN A 288 -11.33 6.50 -19.84
C ASN A 288 -10.12 5.55 -19.66
N TYR A 289 -9.24 5.40 -20.66
CA TYR A 289 -8.09 4.48 -20.56
C TYR A 289 -7.16 4.77 -19.37
N TRP A 290 -7.11 6.03 -18.94
CA TRP A 290 -6.34 6.47 -17.77
C TRP A 290 -6.74 5.77 -16.46
N GLN A 291 -7.98 5.28 -16.37
CA GLN A 291 -8.51 4.60 -15.19
C GLN A 291 -8.13 3.12 -15.13
N THR A 292 -7.71 2.53 -16.25
CA THR A 292 -7.52 1.08 -16.37
C THR A 292 -6.09 0.66 -16.70
N ASN A 293 -5.24 1.59 -17.13
CA ASN A 293 -3.90 1.30 -17.63
C ASN A 293 -2.80 1.17 -16.55
N GLY A 294 -3.13 1.35 -15.26
CA GLY A 294 -2.15 1.30 -14.18
C GLY A 294 -1.17 2.48 -14.16
N LYS A 295 -1.41 3.55 -14.94
CA LYS A 295 -0.52 4.72 -15.01
C LYS A 295 -0.72 5.68 -13.84
N TYR A 296 -1.94 5.82 -13.36
CA TYR A 296 -2.30 6.79 -12.34
C TYR A 296 -2.57 6.12 -11.00
N ALA A 297 -2.47 6.89 -9.93
CA ALA A 297 -2.76 6.44 -8.57
C ALA A 297 -3.54 7.48 -7.77
N VAL A 298 -4.14 7.02 -6.68
CA VAL A 298 -4.75 7.86 -5.65
C VAL A 298 -4.34 7.38 -4.26
N VAL A 299 -4.18 8.34 -3.36
CA VAL A 299 -4.04 8.16 -1.92
C VAL A 299 -5.23 8.87 -1.29
N HIS A 300 -6.25 8.09 -0.90
CA HIS A 300 -7.45 8.63 -0.29
C HIS A 300 -7.50 8.33 1.20
N PHE A 301 -7.84 9.33 2.00
CA PHE A 301 -7.97 9.20 3.45
C PHE A 301 -9.38 9.63 3.91
N SER A 302 -9.97 8.89 4.84
CA SER A 302 -11.26 9.23 5.47
C SER A 302 -11.23 8.91 6.96
N LYS A 303 -11.88 9.75 7.77
CA LYS A 303 -12.04 9.57 9.23
C LYS A 303 -13.41 10.04 9.72
#